data_AF-C0PMC1-F1
#
_entry.id   AF-C0PMC1-F1
#
_cell.length_a   1.000
_cell.length_b   1.000
_cell.length_c   1.000
_cell.angle_alpha   90.00
_cell.angle_beta   90.00
_cell.angle_gamma   90.00
#
_symmetry.space_group_name_H-M   'P 1'
#
loop_
_entity.id
_entity.type
_entity.pdbx_description
1 polymer ?
#
loop_
_entity_poly.entity_id
_entity_poly.type
_entity_poly.pdbx_seq_one_letter_code
_entity_poly.pdbx_strand_id
1 'polypeptide(L)'
;MSSAVEAISCPKVDVPAGPELGEPAKEAAPPAEHCDTAPNGKCAPRCHGEEEEEEEDEEDEEKAPKAIDLGPMVSIKEQLEKDKDDESLRRWKEQLLGGVDLNSVGETLEPDVKIMSLSILSPGRPDIVLPLPVEPNGKGVWFTLKEGSPYRLKFTFSVSNNIVSGLRYTNTVWKTGLKVDRAKEMLGTFSPQLEPYTYVTPEDTTPSGMFARGSYSARTKFLDDDRKCYLEINYTFDIRREWPSTS
;
A
#
# COMPACT_ATOMS: atom_id res chain seq x y z
N MET A 1 -7.10 -0.16 39.94
CA MET A 1 -6.38 -1.42 40.22
C MET A 1 -5.85 -1.90 38.89
N SER A 2 -4.53 -1.97 38.76
CA SER A 2 -3.81 -2.23 37.51
C SER A 2 -3.84 -3.74 37.23
N SER A 3 -4.27 -4.15 36.04
CA SER A 3 -4.15 -5.53 35.58
C SER A 3 -3.17 -5.56 34.42
N ALA A 4 -1.96 -6.02 34.69
CA ALA A 4 -0.95 -6.35 33.70
C ALA A 4 -1.37 -7.65 32.99
N VAL A 5 -1.13 -7.72 31.68
CA VAL A 5 -1.21 -8.96 30.91
C VAL A 5 0.21 -9.24 30.43
N GLU A 6 0.83 -10.28 30.98
CA GLU A 6 2.15 -10.77 30.58
C GLU A 6 2.07 -11.44 29.20
N ALA A 7 3.02 -11.10 28.32
CA ALA A 7 3.19 -11.76 27.03
C ALA A 7 3.93 -13.09 27.22
N ILE A 8 3.31 -14.18 26.77
CA ILE A 8 3.90 -15.52 26.76
C ILE A 8 4.89 -15.61 25.59
N SER A 9 6.15 -15.88 25.91
CA SER A 9 7.26 -16.07 24.98
C SER A 9 7.32 -17.53 24.50
N CYS A 10 7.26 -17.76 23.19
CA CYS A 10 7.52 -19.07 22.58
C CYS A 10 9.00 -19.18 22.14
N PRO A 11 9.66 -20.33 22.33
CA PRO A 11 11.09 -20.49 22.06
C PRO A 11 11.38 -20.68 20.57
N LYS A 12 12.53 -20.14 20.12
CA LYS A 12 13.11 -20.35 18.80
C LYS A 12 13.53 -21.81 18.63
N VAL A 13 13.20 -22.39 17.47
CA VAL A 13 13.76 -23.68 17.01
C VAL A 13 14.84 -23.36 15.98
N ASP A 14 16.08 -23.74 16.29
CA ASP A 14 17.23 -23.67 15.39
C ASP A 14 17.11 -24.69 14.26
N VAL A 15 17.38 -24.26 13.03
CA VAL A 15 17.49 -25.13 11.85
C VAL A 15 18.95 -25.13 11.36
N PRO A 16 19.59 -26.31 11.22
CA PRO A 16 21.00 -26.40 10.83
C PRO A 16 21.23 -26.20 9.33
N ALA A 17 22.40 -25.64 9.02
CA ALA A 17 22.90 -25.37 7.68
C ALA A 17 23.23 -26.67 6.89
N GLY A 18 22.84 -26.67 5.61
CA GLY A 18 23.23 -27.66 4.60
C GLY A 18 24.14 -27.05 3.52
N PRO A 19 24.85 -27.88 2.73
CA PRO A 19 26.22 -27.57 2.28
C PRO A 19 26.32 -26.83 0.93
N GLU A 20 27.46 -26.16 0.76
CA GLU A 20 27.98 -25.54 -0.46
C GLU A 20 28.14 -26.52 -1.63
N LEU A 21 27.86 -26.04 -2.84
CA LEU A 21 28.27 -26.67 -4.10
C LEU A 21 28.70 -25.62 -5.14
N GLY A 22 30.03 -25.52 -5.33
CA GLY A 22 30.72 -25.64 -6.63
C GLY A 22 30.59 -24.53 -7.68
N GLU A 23 31.68 -23.79 -7.89
CA GLU A 23 31.97 -23.04 -9.14
C GLU A 23 32.01 -23.94 -10.38
N PRO A 24 31.83 -23.36 -11.58
CA PRO A 24 32.98 -23.37 -12.48
C PRO A 24 33.18 -22.11 -13.36
N ALA A 25 34.47 -21.78 -13.50
CA ALA A 25 35.23 -21.45 -14.72
C ALA A 25 34.95 -20.17 -15.55
N LYS A 26 36.05 -19.42 -15.73
CA LYS A 26 36.33 -18.32 -16.66
C LYS A 26 36.46 -18.81 -18.11
N GLU A 27 35.94 -18.05 -19.08
CA GLU A 27 36.55 -17.82 -20.42
C GLU A 27 35.85 -16.62 -21.10
N ALA A 28 36.48 -15.44 -21.15
CA ALA A 28 37.26 -14.85 -22.25
C ALA A 28 36.43 -14.23 -23.42
N ALA A 29 36.54 -12.90 -23.55
CA ALA A 29 36.15 -12.13 -24.74
C ALA A 29 37.17 -12.29 -25.88
N PRO A 30 36.79 -12.01 -27.15
CA PRO A 30 37.49 -10.94 -27.91
C PRO A 30 36.57 -10.27 -28.97
N PRO A 31 37.07 -9.44 -29.90
CA PRO A 31 37.42 -8.03 -29.73
C PRO A 31 36.65 -7.09 -30.68
N ALA A 32 36.87 -5.79 -30.54
CA ALA A 32 36.42 -4.74 -31.45
C ALA A 32 37.59 -4.21 -32.31
N GLU A 33 37.38 -4.02 -33.62
CA GLU A 33 38.08 -3.08 -34.55
C GLU A 33 37.09 -2.76 -35.72
N HIS A 34 36.64 -1.50 -35.93
CA HIS A 34 37.16 -0.42 -36.83
C HIS A 34 37.31 -0.85 -38.33
N CYS A 35 36.91 -0.12 -39.39
CA CYS A 35 36.74 1.32 -39.64
C CYS A 35 35.95 1.65 -40.95
N ASP A 36 35.52 2.93 -41.06
CA ASP A 36 35.33 3.82 -42.23
C ASP A 36 34.37 3.46 -43.40
N THR A 37 33.39 4.30 -43.77
CA THR A 37 33.60 5.58 -44.46
C THR A 37 32.31 6.46 -44.51
N ALA A 38 32.46 7.79 -44.43
CA ALA A 38 31.45 8.84 -44.70
C ALA A 38 31.34 9.15 -46.23
N PRO A 39 30.62 10.18 -46.76
CA PRO A 39 29.75 11.22 -46.16
C PRO A 39 28.44 11.53 -46.94
N ASN A 40 27.45 12.19 -46.31
CA ASN A 40 26.81 13.40 -46.87
C ASN A 40 25.84 14.05 -45.89
N GLY A 41 25.93 15.38 -45.75
CA GLY A 41 25.05 16.16 -44.88
C GLY A 41 23.74 16.60 -45.54
N LYS A 42 22.76 16.98 -44.71
CA LYS A 42 21.81 18.10 -44.89
C LYS A 42 20.88 18.26 -43.66
N CYS A 43 20.41 19.49 -43.48
CA CYS A 43 19.74 20.09 -42.31
C CYS A 43 18.44 19.43 -41.77
N ALA A 44 18.25 19.64 -40.46
CA ALA A 44 17.07 19.62 -39.57
C ALA A 44 15.73 20.18 -40.16
N PRO A 45 14.50 19.97 -39.59
CA PRO A 45 14.21 20.00 -38.15
C PRO A 45 13.13 19.04 -37.56
N ARG A 46 13.20 18.91 -36.22
CA ARG A 46 12.14 18.67 -35.20
C ARG A 46 10.94 17.78 -35.56
N CYS A 47 10.75 16.74 -34.74
CA CYS A 47 9.54 16.49 -33.92
C CYS A 47 9.83 15.28 -33.02
N HIS A 48 10.52 15.48 -31.89
CA HIS A 48 10.44 14.50 -30.79
C HIS A 48 9.10 14.77 -30.10
N GLY A 49 8.10 13.97 -30.47
CA GLY A 49 7.09 13.58 -29.49
C GLY A 49 7.83 12.75 -28.46
N GLU A 50 7.89 13.25 -27.23
CA GLU A 50 8.23 12.41 -26.10
C GLU A 50 7.02 11.50 -25.92
N GLU A 51 7.11 10.32 -26.52
CA GLU A 51 6.31 9.17 -26.13
C GLU A 51 6.75 8.84 -24.71
N GLU A 52 5.91 9.18 -23.74
CA GLU A 52 6.07 8.74 -22.36
C GLU A 52 6.00 7.21 -22.40
N GLU A 53 7.16 6.57 -22.31
CA GLU A 53 7.27 5.13 -22.07
C GLU A 53 6.66 4.88 -20.68
N GLU A 54 5.41 4.46 -20.66
CA GLU A 54 4.81 3.80 -19.50
C GLU A 54 5.60 2.50 -19.29
N GLU A 55 6.63 2.55 -18.45
CA GLU A 55 7.22 1.33 -17.90
C GLU A 55 6.14 0.62 -17.09
N GLU A 56 5.48 -0.35 -17.72
CA GLU A 56 4.67 -1.34 -17.04
C GLU A 56 5.55 -1.99 -15.96
N ASP A 57 5.17 -1.84 -14.70
CA ASP A 57 5.85 -2.42 -13.54
C ASP A 57 5.96 -3.96 -13.69
N GLU A 58 6.98 -4.48 -14.38
CA GLU A 58 7.31 -5.92 -14.49
C GLU A 58 7.73 -6.54 -13.14
N GLU A 59 7.71 -5.78 -12.03
CA GLU A 59 8.07 -6.23 -10.68
C GLU A 59 6.87 -6.59 -9.78
N ASP A 60 5.66 -6.79 -10.32
CA ASP A 60 4.58 -7.47 -9.57
C ASP A 60 4.71 -9.01 -9.60
N GLU A 61 5.73 -9.54 -10.28
CA GLU A 61 6.17 -10.95 -10.17
C GLU A 61 7.07 -11.23 -8.95
N GLU A 62 6.80 -10.60 -7.80
CA GLU A 62 7.17 -11.23 -6.53
C GLU A 62 6.34 -12.52 -6.43
N LYS A 63 6.88 -13.61 -6.99
CA LYS A 63 6.42 -15.00 -6.98
C LYS A 63 5.14 -15.14 -6.15
N ALA A 64 3.98 -14.92 -6.80
CA ALA A 64 2.71 -14.77 -6.12
C ALA A 64 2.61 -15.86 -5.04
N PRO A 65 2.46 -15.50 -3.75
CA PRO A 65 2.28 -16.50 -2.71
C PRO A 65 1.15 -17.43 -3.18
N LYS A 66 1.34 -18.75 -3.06
CA LYS A 66 0.35 -19.76 -3.50
C LYS A 66 -1.04 -19.22 -3.16
N ALA A 67 -1.84 -18.92 -4.19
CA ALA A 67 -3.13 -18.27 -4.01
C ALA A 67 -3.91 -19.08 -2.97
N ILE A 68 -4.18 -18.45 -1.82
CA ILE A 68 -5.02 -19.05 -0.80
C ILE A 68 -6.40 -19.15 -1.44
N ASP A 69 -6.96 -20.35 -1.44
CA ASP A 69 -8.34 -20.53 -1.90
C ASP A 69 -9.28 -19.95 -0.84
N LEU A 70 -9.83 -18.78 -1.13
CA LEU A 70 -10.76 -18.06 -0.25
C LEU A 70 -12.16 -18.68 -0.27
N GLY A 71 -12.42 -19.59 -1.21
CA GLY A 71 -13.77 -20.08 -1.49
C GLY A 71 -14.64 -19.05 -2.22
N PRO A 72 -15.92 -19.38 -2.46
CA PRO A 72 -16.84 -18.47 -3.12
C PRO A 72 -17.20 -17.29 -2.23
N MET A 73 -17.35 -16.11 -2.83
CA MET A 73 -17.85 -14.92 -2.14
C MET A 73 -19.32 -15.13 -1.75
N VAL A 74 -19.66 -14.87 -0.48
CA VAL A 74 -21.00 -15.06 0.09
C VAL A 74 -21.46 -13.74 0.71
N SER A 75 -22.75 -13.41 0.58
CA SER A 75 -23.30 -12.21 1.24
C SER A 75 -23.49 -12.44 2.74
N ILE A 76 -23.36 -11.37 3.54
CA ILE A 76 -23.65 -11.42 4.99
C ILE A 76 -25.05 -11.96 5.25
N LYS A 77 -26.03 -11.54 4.44
CA LYS A 77 -27.44 -11.97 4.56
C LYS A 77 -27.59 -13.48 4.38
N GLU A 78 -26.99 -14.03 3.32
CA GLU A 78 -27.01 -15.48 3.08
C GLU A 78 -26.33 -16.23 4.22
N GLN A 79 -25.20 -15.71 4.71
CA GLN A 79 -24.47 -16.34 5.80
C GLN A 79 -25.30 -16.35 7.10
N LEU A 80 -26.01 -15.27 7.41
CA LEU A 80 -26.88 -15.20 8.59
C LEU A 80 -28.11 -16.11 8.48
N GLU A 81 -28.71 -16.19 7.29
CA GLU A 81 -29.87 -17.06 7.04
C GLU A 81 -29.51 -18.55 7.18
N LYS A 82 -28.32 -18.96 6.73
CA LYS A 82 -27.85 -20.35 6.84
C LYS A 82 -27.76 -20.85 8.29
N ASP A 83 -27.35 -19.97 9.21
CA ASP A 83 -27.08 -20.33 10.61
C ASP A 83 -28.13 -19.80 11.58
N LYS A 84 -29.33 -19.44 11.08
CA LYS A 84 -30.40 -18.82 11.88
C LYS A 84 -30.90 -19.71 13.02
N ASP A 85 -30.83 -21.02 12.83
CA ASP A 85 -31.33 -22.04 13.77
C ASP A 85 -30.25 -22.50 14.76
N ASP A 86 -29.01 -22.02 14.63
CA ASP A 86 -27.90 -22.30 15.55
C ASP A 86 -27.62 -21.08 16.44
N GLU A 87 -28.08 -21.14 17.69
CA GLU A 87 -27.91 -20.07 18.68
C GLU A 87 -26.42 -19.71 18.91
N SER A 88 -25.52 -20.70 18.87
CA SER A 88 -24.10 -20.48 19.14
C SER A 88 -23.42 -19.71 18.01
N LEU A 89 -23.70 -20.08 16.75
CA LEU A 89 -23.20 -19.39 15.58
C LEU A 89 -23.80 -18.00 15.45
N ARG A 90 -25.08 -17.84 15.79
CA ARG A 90 -25.73 -16.52 15.78
C ARG A 90 -25.07 -15.55 16.76
N ARG A 91 -24.85 -15.98 18.01
CA ARG A 91 -24.16 -15.16 19.01
C ARG A 91 -22.73 -14.82 18.60
N TRP A 92 -22.01 -15.79 18.04
CA TRP A 92 -20.65 -15.57 17.56
C TRP A 92 -20.61 -14.54 16.43
N LYS A 93 -21.52 -14.61 15.45
CA LYS A 93 -21.62 -13.61 14.38
C LYS A 93 -22.03 -12.24 14.87
N GLU A 94 -23.00 -12.17 15.80
CA GLU A 94 -23.40 -10.91 16.42
C GLU A 94 -22.20 -10.21 17.09
N GLN A 95 -21.30 -10.97 17.73
CA GLN A 95 -20.08 -10.43 18.34
C GLN A 95 -19.07 -9.91 17.31
N LEU A 96 -18.95 -10.57 16.15
CA LEU A 96 -18.02 -10.14 15.08
C LEU A 96 -18.54 -8.96 14.27
N LEU A 97 -19.83 -8.98 13.96
CA LEU A 97 -20.49 -8.02 13.07
C LEU A 97 -20.99 -6.77 13.81
N GLY A 98 -20.93 -6.73 15.14
CA GLY A 98 -21.24 -5.50 15.90
C GLY A 98 -22.67 -4.97 15.73
N GLY A 99 -23.63 -5.84 15.38
CA GLY A 99 -25.02 -5.44 15.14
C GLY A 99 -25.25 -4.77 13.78
N VAL A 100 -24.57 -5.24 12.72
CA VAL A 100 -24.84 -4.84 11.33
C VAL A 100 -26.35 -4.75 11.05
N ASP A 101 -26.79 -3.59 10.53
CA ASP A 101 -28.17 -3.41 10.09
C ASP A 101 -28.40 -4.16 8.77
N LEU A 102 -29.11 -5.29 8.86
CA LEU A 102 -29.45 -6.14 7.72
C LEU A 102 -30.33 -5.45 6.68
N ASN A 103 -30.98 -4.33 7.04
CA ASN A 103 -31.71 -3.54 6.06
C ASN A 103 -30.77 -2.67 5.21
N SER A 104 -29.62 -2.30 5.76
CA SER A 104 -28.57 -1.54 5.06
C SER A 104 -27.65 -2.43 4.21
N VAL A 105 -27.54 -3.71 4.57
CA VAL A 105 -26.69 -4.71 3.93
C VAL A 105 -27.56 -5.61 3.06
N GLY A 106 -27.65 -5.26 1.77
CA GLY A 106 -28.43 -6.01 0.77
C GLY A 106 -27.84 -7.38 0.44
N GLU A 107 -28.28 -7.95 -0.69
CA GLU A 107 -27.70 -9.19 -1.27
C GLU A 107 -26.45 -8.92 -2.13
N THR A 108 -25.91 -7.71 -2.05
CA THR A 108 -24.71 -7.30 -2.78
C THR A 108 -23.52 -8.11 -2.30
N LEU A 109 -22.97 -8.95 -3.18
CA LEU A 109 -21.82 -9.77 -2.86
C LEU A 109 -20.55 -8.93 -2.71
N GLU A 110 -20.42 -7.88 -3.51
CA GLU A 110 -19.20 -7.08 -3.50
C GLU A 110 -19.17 -6.08 -2.34
N PRO A 111 -18.15 -6.11 -1.49
CA PRO A 111 -17.90 -5.03 -0.55
C PRO A 111 -17.65 -3.70 -1.26
N ASP A 112 -17.97 -2.61 -0.59
CA ASP A 112 -17.61 -1.26 -1.01
C ASP A 112 -16.82 -0.58 0.11
N VAL A 113 -15.64 -0.06 -0.22
CA VAL A 113 -14.75 0.61 0.72
C VAL A 113 -14.45 1.99 0.19
N LYS A 114 -14.80 3.01 0.98
CA LYS A 114 -14.51 4.41 0.66
C LYS A 114 -13.41 4.93 1.56
N ILE A 115 -12.22 5.12 0.99
CA ILE A 115 -11.10 5.75 1.69
C ILE A 115 -11.37 7.26 1.80
N MET A 116 -11.57 7.75 3.01
CA MET A 116 -12.00 9.13 3.29
C MET A 116 -10.83 10.08 3.53
N SER A 117 -9.78 9.61 4.20
CA SER A 117 -8.57 10.42 4.42
C SER A 117 -7.34 9.59 4.74
N LEU A 118 -6.20 10.17 4.42
CA LEU A 118 -4.86 9.80 4.88
C LEU A 118 -4.37 10.90 5.81
N SER A 119 -4.01 10.58 7.05
CA SER A 119 -3.35 11.54 7.95
C SER A 119 -1.93 11.09 8.27
N ILE A 120 -1.02 12.05 8.36
CA ILE A 120 0.36 11.84 8.78
C ILE A 120 0.49 12.36 10.20
N LEU A 121 0.73 11.44 11.13
CA LEU A 121 0.86 11.71 12.55
C LEU A 121 2.35 11.83 12.85
N SER A 122 2.79 13.00 13.33
CA SER A 122 4.17 13.22 13.75
C SER A 122 4.19 13.79 15.17
N PRO A 123 5.02 13.26 16.08
CA PRO A 123 5.09 13.75 17.46
C PRO A 123 5.37 15.26 17.54
N GLY A 124 4.66 15.94 18.46
CA GLY A 124 4.91 17.35 18.76
C GLY A 124 4.35 18.36 17.75
N ARG A 125 3.50 17.93 16.81
CA ARG A 125 2.80 18.84 15.88
C ARG A 125 1.40 18.34 15.52
N PRO A 126 0.52 19.21 14.98
CA PRO A 126 -0.77 18.78 14.45
C PRO A 126 -0.61 17.79 13.28
N ASP A 127 -1.54 16.84 13.19
CA ASP A 127 -1.63 15.88 12.08
C ASP A 127 -1.75 16.63 10.74
N ILE A 128 -1.01 16.16 9.73
CA ILE A 128 -1.28 16.56 8.35
C ILE A 128 -2.45 15.71 7.86
N VAL A 129 -3.63 16.29 7.67
CA VAL A 129 -4.82 15.58 7.19
C VAL A 129 -4.98 15.79 5.69
N LEU A 130 -5.01 14.71 4.93
CA LEU A 130 -5.15 14.68 3.48
C LEU A 130 -6.49 14.02 3.11
N PRO A 131 -7.54 14.81 2.81
CA PRO A 131 -8.83 14.28 2.38
C PRO A 131 -8.70 13.48 1.08
N LEU A 132 -9.50 12.41 0.97
CA LEU A 132 -9.55 11.53 -0.19
C LEU A 132 -11.00 11.35 -0.69
N PRO A 133 -11.20 11.17 -2.01
CA PRO A 133 -10.18 11.19 -3.08
C PRO A 133 -9.59 12.59 -3.29
N VAL A 134 -8.37 12.66 -3.85
CA VAL A 134 -7.65 13.92 -4.09
C VAL A 134 -8.43 14.79 -5.07
N GLU A 135 -8.57 16.09 -4.80
CA GLU A 135 -9.21 17.00 -5.74
C GLU A 135 -8.41 17.09 -7.06
N PRO A 136 -9.06 17.04 -8.24
CA PRO A 136 -8.39 16.99 -9.55
C PRO A 136 -7.44 18.15 -9.87
N ASN A 137 -7.53 19.26 -9.13
CA ASN A 137 -6.81 20.50 -9.40
C ASN A 137 -5.43 20.56 -8.72
N GLY A 138 -5.02 19.52 -8.00
CA GLY A 138 -3.74 19.44 -7.28
C GLY A 138 -2.52 19.22 -8.19
N LYS A 139 -2.19 20.16 -9.07
CA LYS A 139 -0.89 20.15 -9.74
C LYS A 139 0.19 20.65 -8.76
N GLY A 140 0.95 19.73 -8.16
CA GLY A 140 2.10 20.06 -7.32
C GLY A 140 2.34 19.09 -6.17
N VAL A 141 3.22 19.51 -5.26
CA VAL A 141 3.59 18.80 -4.03
C VAL A 141 2.36 18.72 -3.12
N TRP A 142 1.92 17.51 -2.78
CA TRP A 142 0.73 17.26 -1.95
C TRP A 142 0.98 17.57 -0.47
N PHE A 143 2.17 17.21 0.03
CA PHE A 143 2.62 17.55 1.38
C PHE A 143 4.14 17.61 1.48
N THR A 144 4.64 18.12 2.60
CA THR A 144 6.08 18.20 2.88
C THR A 144 6.37 17.65 4.27
N LEU A 145 7.37 16.77 4.35
CA LEU A 145 7.86 16.19 5.58
C LEU A 145 9.24 16.72 5.96
N LYS A 146 9.51 16.79 7.27
CA LYS A 146 10.85 17.01 7.78
C LYS A 146 11.65 15.71 7.71
N GLU A 147 12.91 15.80 7.34
CA GLU A 147 13.87 14.69 7.31
C GLU A 147 14.13 14.13 8.72
N GLY A 148 14.38 12.81 8.83
CA GLY A 148 14.69 12.15 10.10
C GLY A 148 13.58 12.25 11.16
N SER A 149 12.33 12.46 10.76
CA SER A 149 11.21 12.63 11.67
C SER A 149 10.37 11.35 11.75
N PRO A 150 10.04 10.89 12.97
CA PRO A 150 9.14 9.75 13.13
C PRO A 150 7.72 10.13 12.70
N TYR A 151 7.03 9.19 12.07
CA TYR A 151 5.66 9.35 11.60
C TYR A 151 4.87 8.05 11.66
N ARG A 152 3.54 8.17 11.69
CA ARG A 152 2.59 7.09 11.42
C ARG A 152 1.59 7.56 10.38
N LEU A 153 1.10 6.65 9.56
CA LEU A 153 -0.04 6.92 8.69
C LEU A 153 -1.31 6.48 9.39
N LYS A 154 -2.35 7.31 9.31
CA LYS A 154 -3.69 7.01 9.80
C LYS A 154 -4.66 7.05 8.64
N PHE A 155 -5.25 5.91 8.32
CA PHE A 155 -6.30 5.81 7.32
C PHE A 155 -7.67 5.90 7.98
N THR A 156 -8.57 6.68 7.40
CA THR A 156 -9.99 6.68 7.77
C THR A 156 -10.81 6.24 6.57
N PHE A 157 -11.67 5.25 6.74
CA PHE A 157 -12.46 4.67 5.65
C PHE A 157 -13.78 4.09 6.13
N SER A 158 -14.80 4.06 5.26
CA SER A 158 -16.08 3.39 5.52
C SER A 158 -16.19 2.10 4.73
N VAL A 159 -16.90 1.12 5.27
CA VAL A 159 -17.19 -0.16 4.62
C VAL A 159 -18.71 -0.32 4.55
N SER A 160 -19.21 -0.71 3.37
CA SER A 160 -20.62 -0.97 3.10
C SER A 160 -20.81 -2.21 2.24
N ASN A 161 -22.07 -2.63 2.06
CA ASN A 161 -22.54 -3.76 1.25
C ASN A 161 -22.15 -5.17 1.74
N ASN A 162 -20.88 -5.45 1.99
CA ASN A 162 -20.42 -6.76 2.47
C ASN A 162 -19.13 -6.62 3.29
N ILE A 163 -18.66 -7.73 3.87
CA ILE A 163 -17.37 -7.80 4.55
C ILE A 163 -16.26 -7.62 3.50
N VAL A 164 -15.30 -6.75 3.78
CA VAL A 164 -14.04 -6.69 3.02
C VAL A 164 -13.01 -7.57 3.72
N SER A 165 -12.51 -8.58 3.02
CA SER A 165 -11.53 -9.55 3.52
C SER A 165 -10.12 -9.18 3.05
N GLY A 166 -9.19 -9.05 3.99
CA GLY A 166 -7.79 -8.78 3.67
C GLY A 166 -7.54 -7.44 2.99
N LEU A 167 -8.24 -6.39 3.42
CA LEU A 167 -7.96 -5.03 2.97
C LEU A 167 -6.49 -4.71 3.24
N ARG A 168 -5.78 -4.31 2.19
CA ARG A 168 -4.33 -4.13 2.17
C ARG A 168 -3.98 -2.80 1.53
N TYR A 169 -3.08 -2.09 2.20
CA TYR A 169 -2.44 -0.88 1.72
C TYR A 169 -1.11 -1.24 1.04
N THR A 170 -0.85 -0.67 -0.13
CA THR A 170 0.48 -0.70 -0.76
C THR A 170 0.89 0.70 -1.13
N ASN A 171 2.14 1.05 -0.84
CA ASN A 171 2.73 2.32 -1.23
C ASN A 171 4.09 2.07 -1.85
N THR A 172 4.26 2.52 -3.09
CA THR A 172 5.55 2.52 -3.75
C THR A 172 6.02 3.96 -3.86
N VAL A 173 7.29 4.21 -3.56
CA VAL A 173 7.88 5.56 -3.54
C VAL A 173 9.08 5.59 -4.48
N TRP A 174 9.15 6.65 -5.28
CA TRP A 174 10.22 6.93 -6.24
C TRP A 174 10.88 8.26 -5.95
N LYS A 175 12.18 8.35 -6.25
CA LYS A 175 12.97 9.57 -6.23
C LYS A 175 13.75 9.69 -7.53
N THR A 176 13.49 10.76 -8.29
CA THR A 176 14.12 10.97 -9.61
C THR A 176 13.91 9.77 -10.54
N GLY A 177 12.69 9.22 -10.58
CA GLY A 177 12.33 8.05 -11.39
C GLY A 177 12.77 6.70 -10.83
N LEU A 178 13.71 6.66 -9.88
CA LEU A 178 14.17 5.41 -9.26
C LEU A 178 13.26 5.03 -8.08
N LYS A 179 12.78 3.78 -8.05
CA LYS A 179 12.06 3.22 -6.90
C LYS A 179 13.00 3.13 -5.69
N VAL A 180 12.62 3.78 -4.59
CA VAL A 180 13.43 3.88 -3.37
C VAL A 180 12.80 3.18 -2.17
N ASP A 181 11.49 2.95 -2.20
CA ASP A 181 10.78 2.25 -1.13
C ASP A 181 9.51 1.56 -1.64
N ARG A 182 9.10 0.48 -0.98
CA ARG A 182 7.82 -0.19 -1.19
C ARG A 182 7.32 -0.77 0.14
N ALA A 183 6.22 -0.22 0.65
CA ALA A 183 5.52 -0.72 1.82
C ALA A 183 4.25 -1.50 1.42
N LYS A 184 3.99 -2.63 2.09
CA LYS A 184 2.77 -3.44 1.96
C LYS A 184 2.24 -3.76 3.35
N GLU A 185 1.06 -3.27 3.70
CA GLU A 185 0.46 -3.43 5.03
C GLU A 185 -0.91 -4.09 4.94
N MET A 186 -1.08 -5.21 5.65
CA MET A 186 -2.38 -5.87 5.81
C MET A 186 -3.17 -5.13 6.90
N LEU A 187 -4.23 -4.42 6.49
CA LEU A 187 -5.05 -3.63 7.41
C LEU A 187 -6.03 -4.55 8.17
N GLY A 188 -6.55 -5.58 7.49
CA GLY A 188 -7.37 -6.62 8.10
C GLY A 188 -8.70 -6.87 7.38
N THR A 189 -9.64 -7.45 8.12
CA THR A 189 -11.00 -7.74 7.65
C THR A 189 -11.99 -6.81 8.36
N PHE A 190 -12.90 -6.20 7.61
CA PHE A 190 -13.80 -5.19 8.13
C PHE A 190 -15.24 -5.47 7.70
N SER A 191 -16.16 -5.45 8.67
CA SER A 191 -17.60 -5.55 8.42
C SER A 191 -18.18 -4.22 7.97
N PRO A 192 -19.32 -4.20 7.27
CA PRO A 192 -20.01 -2.95 7.00
C PRO A 192 -20.58 -2.34 8.28
N GLN A 193 -20.40 -1.03 8.47
CA GLN A 193 -20.96 -0.30 9.62
C GLN A 193 -21.11 1.20 9.29
N LEU A 194 -21.93 1.92 10.06
CA LEU A 194 -22.19 3.35 9.84
C LEU A 194 -20.97 4.21 10.19
N GLU A 195 -20.34 3.96 11.34
CA GLU A 195 -19.14 4.68 11.78
C GLU A 195 -17.90 4.30 10.96
N PRO A 196 -17.11 5.27 10.46
CA PRO A 196 -15.86 4.98 9.76
C PRO A 196 -14.83 4.25 10.65
N TYR A 197 -14.09 3.33 10.04
CA TYR A 197 -12.93 2.71 10.66
C TYR A 197 -11.73 3.66 10.64
N THR A 198 -10.83 3.45 11.60
CA THR A 198 -9.51 4.07 11.64
C THR A 198 -8.46 2.99 11.79
N TYR A 199 -7.42 3.05 10.96
CA TYR A 199 -6.23 2.20 11.08
C TYR A 199 -4.99 3.08 11.18
N VAL A 200 -4.09 2.77 12.12
CA VAL A 200 -2.81 3.48 12.28
C VAL A 200 -1.68 2.49 12.00
N THR A 201 -0.81 2.82 11.06
CA THR A 201 0.35 2.00 10.72
C THR A 201 1.36 1.95 11.88
N PRO A 202 2.28 0.97 11.88
CA PRO A 202 3.50 1.05 12.67
C PRO A 202 4.23 2.38 12.43
N GLU A 203 5.05 2.75 13.40
CA GLU A 203 5.89 3.93 13.32
C GLU A 203 7.04 3.70 12.34
N ASP A 204 7.30 4.71 11.52
CA ASP A 204 8.40 4.74 10.57
C ASP A 204 9.10 6.12 10.66
N THR A 205 10.25 6.28 10.00
CA THR A 205 11.07 7.50 10.05
C THR A 205 11.43 7.96 8.66
N THR A 206 11.18 9.24 8.35
CA THR A 206 11.57 9.80 7.06
C THR A 206 13.09 9.74 6.86
N PRO A 207 13.58 9.48 5.63
CA PRO A 207 15.01 9.45 5.36
C PRO A 207 15.65 10.81 5.65
N SER A 208 16.96 10.81 5.92
CA SER A 208 17.71 12.02 6.28
C SER A 208 19.03 12.15 5.52
N GLY A 209 19.53 13.38 5.47
CA GLY A 209 20.77 13.73 4.79
C GLY A 209 20.55 14.46 3.48
N MET A 210 21.61 15.08 2.98
CA MET A 210 21.54 15.95 1.80
C MET A 210 20.95 15.26 0.56
N PHE A 211 21.21 13.96 0.41
CA PHE A 211 20.71 13.15 -0.70
C PHE A 211 19.29 12.61 -0.50
N ALA A 212 18.76 12.60 0.74
CA ALA A 212 17.37 12.23 1.00
C ALA A 212 16.42 13.42 0.74
N ARG A 213 16.87 14.65 0.95
CA ARG A 213 16.02 15.82 0.70
C ARG A 213 15.67 15.96 -0.78
N GLY A 214 14.48 16.46 -1.06
CA GLY A 214 13.98 16.70 -2.41
C GLY A 214 12.55 16.20 -2.61
N SER A 215 12.15 16.16 -3.87
CA SER A 215 10.82 15.73 -4.31
C SER A 215 10.80 14.23 -4.56
N TYR A 216 9.68 13.62 -4.17
CA TYR A 216 9.37 12.21 -4.32
C TYR A 216 8.02 12.07 -5.02
N SER A 217 7.88 11.00 -5.78
CA SER A 217 6.60 10.53 -6.31
C SER A 217 6.18 9.28 -5.57
N ALA A 218 4.89 9.07 -5.37
CA ALA A 218 4.39 7.85 -4.75
C ALA A 218 3.07 7.42 -5.38
N ARG A 219 2.85 6.11 -5.36
CA ARG A 219 1.64 5.43 -5.82
C ARG A 219 1.11 4.61 -4.66
N THR A 220 -0.08 4.98 -4.19
CA THR A 220 -0.79 4.28 -3.13
C THR A 220 -1.96 3.50 -3.73
N LYS A 221 -2.14 2.26 -3.28
CA LYS A 221 -3.23 1.35 -3.66
C LYS A 221 -3.89 0.74 -2.42
N PHE A 222 -5.21 0.60 -2.45
CA PHE A 222 -6.00 -0.18 -1.49
C PHE A 222 -6.69 -1.32 -2.22
N LEU A 223 -6.32 -2.56 -1.89
CA LEU A 223 -6.85 -3.78 -2.51
C LEU A 223 -7.30 -4.76 -1.42
N ASP A 224 -8.24 -5.65 -1.74
CA ASP A 224 -8.58 -6.79 -0.89
C ASP A 224 -8.02 -8.12 -1.45
N ASP A 225 -8.35 -9.22 -0.77
CA ASP A 225 -7.94 -10.57 -1.18
C ASP A 225 -8.61 -11.02 -2.49
N ASP A 226 -9.79 -10.47 -2.82
CA ASP A 226 -10.51 -10.68 -4.08
C ASP A 226 -9.94 -9.83 -5.25
N ARG A 227 -8.88 -9.06 -5.00
CA ARG A 227 -8.18 -8.17 -5.93
C ARG A 227 -9.02 -6.98 -6.40
N LYS A 228 -10.08 -6.62 -5.68
CA LYS A 228 -10.82 -5.38 -5.92
C LYS A 228 -9.99 -4.19 -5.46
N CYS A 229 -9.75 -3.23 -6.36
CA CYS A 229 -9.08 -1.98 -6.04
C CYS A 229 -10.11 -0.93 -5.63
N TYR A 230 -9.97 -0.36 -4.43
CA TYR A 230 -10.90 0.63 -3.88
C TYR A 230 -10.41 2.06 -4.06
N LEU A 231 -9.09 2.25 -4.08
CA LEU A 231 -8.47 3.53 -4.33
C LEU A 231 -7.07 3.31 -4.88
N GLU A 232 -6.77 4.00 -5.97
CA GLU A 232 -5.41 4.16 -6.50
C GLU A 232 -5.16 5.66 -6.70
N ILE A 233 -4.09 6.17 -6.10
CA ILE A 233 -3.69 7.57 -6.23
C ILE A 233 -2.19 7.67 -6.49
N ASN A 234 -1.85 8.60 -7.36
CA ASN A 234 -0.48 9.06 -7.57
C ASN A 234 -0.34 10.45 -6.99
N TYR A 235 0.72 10.69 -6.22
CA TYR A 235 0.98 11.99 -5.62
C TYR A 235 2.47 12.27 -5.54
N THR A 236 2.81 13.54 -5.34
CA THR A 236 4.19 13.96 -5.05
C THR A 236 4.28 14.56 -3.67
N PHE A 237 5.41 14.41 -3.01
CA PHE A 237 5.68 15.02 -1.70
C PHE A 237 7.16 15.41 -1.59
N ASP A 238 7.45 16.33 -0.68
CA ASP A 238 8.82 16.78 -0.44
C ASP A 238 9.34 16.29 0.91
N ILE A 239 10.64 15.96 0.97
CA ILE A 239 11.38 15.85 2.23
C ILE A 239 12.34 17.03 2.34
N ARG A 240 12.24 17.78 3.43
CA ARG A 240 13.03 19.00 3.68
C ARG A 240 13.72 18.94 5.05
N ARG A 241 14.69 19.83 5.26
CA ARG A 241 15.44 19.92 6.53
C ARG A 241 14.52 20.28 7.71
N GLU A 242 13.54 21.13 7.47
CA GLU A 242 12.59 21.59 8.48
C GLU A 242 11.16 21.43 7.97
N TRP A 243 10.22 21.37 8.91
CA TRP A 243 8.80 21.40 8.59
C TRP A 243 8.42 22.72 7.88
N PRO A 244 7.36 22.70 7.04
CA PRO A 244 6.77 23.94 6.54
C PRO A 244 6.38 24.86 7.69
N SER A 245 6.66 26.15 7.55
CA SER A 245 6.19 27.15 8.49
C SER A 245 4.66 27.15 8.50
N THR A 246 4.06 27.00 9.68
CA THR A 246 2.63 27.23 9.88
C THR A 246 2.41 28.74 9.82
N SER A 247 1.92 29.24 8.68
CA SER A 247 1.40 30.61 8.59
C SER A 247 0.04 30.72 9.27
#